data_AF-A0A1D8RWY1-F1
#
_entry.id   AF-A0A1D8RWY1-F1
#
_cell.length_a   1.000
_cell.length_b   1.000
_cell.length_c   1.000
_cell.angle_alpha   90.00
_cell.angle_beta   90.00
_cell.angle_gamma   90.00
#
_symmetry.space_group_name_H-M   'P 1'
#
loop_
_entity.id
_entity.type
_entity.pdbx_description
1 polymer ?
#
loop_
_entity_poly.entity_id
_entity_poly.type
_entity_poly.pdbx_seq_one_letter_code
_entity_poly.pdbx_strand_id
1 'polypeptide(L)'
;MTKYKYSAEQICNILKALENQGRGDSEFYKKHKINATTVDVWRKKFTRLSVERIEHLRQIEEEHRQLILENERLEQRSQAAIEFFKNEFPDVKVRRAYAKKLFEQGLIGQTEVCKLFSIKWNSFVHNSR
;
A
#
# COMPACT_ATOMS: atom_id res chain seq x y z
N MET A 1 -9.40 -6.19 17.97
CA MET A 1 -9.37 -7.56 17.40
C MET A 1 -9.13 -8.54 18.53
N THR A 2 -10.07 -9.47 18.77
CA THR A 2 -9.85 -10.56 19.72
C THR A 2 -8.62 -11.35 19.29
N LYS A 3 -7.61 -11.45 20.17
CA LYS A 3 -6.39 -12.22 19.90
C LYS A 3 -6.79 -13.68 19.72
N TYR A 4 -6.78 -14.17 18.48
CA TYR A 4 -6.92 -15.60 18.24
C TYR A 4 -5.79 -16.33 18.94
N LYS A 5 -6.10 -17.47 19.56
CA LYS A 5 -5.13 -18.32 20.28
C LYS A 5 -4.00 -18.84 19.37
N TYR A 6 -4.22 -18.87 18.06
CA TYR A 6 -3.26 -19.29 17.05
C TYR A 6 -3.08 -18.21 15.97
N SER A 7 -1.84 -17.93 15.59
CA SER A 7 -1.51 -17.08 14.43
C SER A 7 -1.81 -17.81 13.12
N ALA A 8 -1.95 -17.07 12.02
CA ALA A 8 -2.18 -17.66 10.70
C ALA A 8 -1.04 -18.64 10.30
N GLU A 9 0.21 -18.32 10.64
CA GLU A 9 1.37 -19.20 10.42
C GLU A 9 1.26 -20.49 11.24
N GLN A 10 0.88 -20.38 12.51
CA GLN A 10 0.68 -21.55 13.38
C GLN A 10 -0.41 -22.46 12.81
N ILE A 11 -1.51 -21.89 12.32
CA ILE A 11 -2.60 -22.63 11.68
C ILE A 11 -2.10 -23.36 10.43
N CYS A 12 -1.40 -22.66 9.53
CA CYS A 12 -0.87 -23.28 8.30
C CYS A 12 0.16 -24.38 8.60
N ASN A 13 1.02 -24.19 9.60
CA ASN A 13 1.99 -25.21 10.02
C ASN A 13 1.31 -26.45 10.60
N ILE A 14 0.27 -26.26 11.42
CA ILE A 14 -0.55 -27.36 11.97
C ILE A 14 -1.27 -28.11 10.84
N LEU A 15 -1.84 -27.40 9.86
CA LEU A 15 -2.52 -28.02 8.72
C LEU A 15 -1.56 -28.85 7.86
N LYS A 16 -0.35 -28.33 7.58
CA LYS A 16 0.70 -29.08 6.86
C LYS A 16 1.15 -30.33 7.62
N ALA A 17 1.37 -30.22 8.93
CA ALA A 17 1.74 -31.37 9.76
C ALA A 17 0.67 -32.46 9.74
N LEU A 18 -0.61 -32.06 9.76
CA LEU A 18 -1.74 -32.97 9.68
C LEU A 18 -1.93 -33.59 8.28
N GLU A 19 -1.51 -32.91 7.20
CA GLU A 19 -1.46 -33.50 5.86
C GLU A 19 -0.36 -34.57 5.74
N ASN A 20 0.81 -34.33 6.34
CA ASN A 20 1.94 -35.26 6.30
C ASN A 20 1.75 -36.51 7.17
N GLN A 21 1.02 -36.39 8.29
CA GLN A 21 0.75 -37.52 9.20
C GLN A 21 -0.49 -38.34 8.83
N GLY A 22 -1.26 -37.90 7.83
CA GLY A 22 -2.51 -38.55 7.44
C GLY A 22 -3.74 -38.03 8.19
N ARG A 23 -4.88 -37.96 7.50
CA ARG A 23 -6.14 -37.44 8.07
C ARG A 23 -6.66 -38.38 9.16
N GLY A 24 -6.80 -37.89 10.39
CA GLY A 24 -7.62 -38.55 11.41
C GLY A 24 -6.95 -38.89 12.74
N ASP A 25 -5.74 -38.39 13.00
CA ASP A 25 -5.03 -38.78 14.22
C ASP A 25 -5.60 -38.07 15.47
N SER A 26 -6.33 -38.83 16.28
CA SER A 26 -6.88 -38.38 17.58
C SER A 26 -5.78 -37.86 18.51
N GLU A 27 -4.56 -38.40 18.39
CA GLU A 27 -3.40 -37.96 19.15
C GLU A 27 -2.91 -36.58 18.72
N PHE A 28 -2.97 -36.29 17.42
CA PHE A 28 -2.61 -34.97 16.89
C PHE A 28 -3.53 -33.87 17.43
N TYR A 29 -4.84 -34.13 17.44
CA TYR A 29 -5.84 -33.22 17.98
C TYR A 29 -5.62 -32.94 19.47
N LYS A 30 -5.32 -33.98 20.26
CA LYS A 30 -4.98 -33.85 21.69
C LYS A 30 -3.68 -33.07 21.89
N LYS A 31 -2.64 -33.36 21.12
CA LYS A 31 -1.33 -32.69 21.20
C LYS A 31 -1.43 -31.19 20.92
N HIS A 32 -2.19 -30.81 19.88
CA HIS A 32 -2.35 -29.42 19.49
C HIS A 32 -3.51 -28.70 20.18
N LYS A 33 -4.28 -29.39 21.04
CA LYS A 33 -5.46 -28.89 21.75
C LYS A 33 -6.51 -28.27 20.81
N ILE A 34 -6.76 -28.94 19.70
CA ILE A 34 -7.71 -28.55 18.65
C ILE A 34 -8.67 -29.70 18.39
N ASN A 35 -9.86 -29.41 17.85
CA ASN A 35 -10.84 -30.42 17.46
C ASN A 35 -10.97 -30.50 15.94
N ALA A 36 -11.57 -31.60 15.44
CA ALA A 36 -11.78 -31.83 14.01
C ALA A 36 -12.55 -30.68 13.34
N THR A 37 -13.58 -30.14 14.01
CA THR A 37 -14.38 -29.01 13.52
C THR A 37 -13.53 -27.76 13.29
N THR A 38 -12.59 -27.47 14.18
CA THR A 38 -11.66 -26.33 14.04
C THR A 38 -10.74 -26.54 12.84
N VAL A 39 -10.26 -27.77 12.63
CA VAL A 39 -9.43 -28.12 11.48
C VAL A 39 -10.20 -28.00 10.16
N ASP A 40 -11.48 -28.37 10.12
CA ASP A 40 -12.31 -28.18 8.92
C ASP A 40 -12.58 -26.71 8.60
N VAL A 41 -12.68 -25.86 9.62
CA VAL A 41 -12.79 -24.40 9.47
C VAL A 41 -11.44 -23.77 9.05
N TRP A 42 -10.32 -24.37 9.44
CA TRP A 42 -8.97 -23.92 9.09
C TRP A 42 -8.50 -24.40 7.72
N ARG A 43 -8.79 -25.64 7.32
CA ARG A 43 -9.06 -25.98 5.90
C ARG A 43 -10.22 -25.10 5.43
N LYS A 44 -10.75 -25.09 4.22
CA LYS A 44 -11.63 -23.98 3.77
C LYS A 44 -10.96 -22.58 3.80
N LYS A 45 -10.59 -22.01 4.96
CA LYS A 45 -10.02 -20.67 5.11
C LYS A 45 -8.55 -20.57 4.74
N PHE A 46 -7.71 -21.50 5.18
CA PHE A 46 -6.25 -21.46 5.02
C PHE A 46 -5.68 -22.50 4.06
N THR A 47 -6.47 -23.47 3.57
CA THR A 47 -6.03 -24.45 2.56
C THR A 47 -5.58 -23.83 1.23
N ARG A 48 -5.99 -22.58 0.94
CA ARG A 48 -5.53 -21.82 -0.23
C ARG A 48 -4.37 -20.87 0.09
N LEU A 49 -3.97 -20.76 1.36
CA LEU A 49 -2.88 -19.91 1.83
C LEU A 49 -1.70 -20.81 2.20
N SER A 50 -0.73 -20.92 1.29
CA SER A 50 0.56 -21.49 1.65
C SER A 50 1.28 -20.57 2.65
N VAL A 51 2.15 -21.12 3.48
CA VAL A 51 3.01 -20.33 4.40
C VAL A 51 3.82 -19.29 3.62
N GLU A 52 4.31 -19.68 2.44
CA GLU A 52 5.00 -18.78 1.50
C GLU A 52 4.10 -17.63 1.03
N ARG A 53 2.81 -17.89 0.78
CA ARG A 53 1.84 -16.85 0.42
C ARG A 53 1.58 -15.89 1.58
N ILE A 54 1.59 -16.37 2.82
CA ILE A 54 1.44 -15.50 4.01
C ILE A 54 2.66 -14.59 4.15
N GLU A 55 3.85 -15.13 3.95
CA GLU A 55 5.09 -14.35 4.04
C GLU A 55 5.18 -13.30 2.92
N HIS A 56 4.84 -13.70 1.69
CA HIS A 56 4.73 -12.78 0.56
C HIS A 56 3.67 -11.68 0.80
N LEU A 57 2.54 -12.01 1.43
CA LEU A 57 1.54 -11.00 1.80
C LEU A 57 2.07 -10.03 2.86
N ARG A 58 2.84 -10.49 3.85
CA ARG A 58 3.50 -9.60 4.82
C ARG A 58 4.52 -8.68 4.17
N GLN A 59 5.30 -9.19 3.22
CA GLN A 59 6.24 -8.39 2.44
C GLN A 59 5.51 -7.30 1.67
N ILE A 60 4.43 -7.65 0.96
CA ILE A 60 3.59 -6.67 0.25
C ILE A 60 2.98 -5.65 1.21
N GLU A 61 2.49 -6.06 2.38
CA GLU A 61 1.93 -5.14 3.38
C GLU A 61 2.99 -4.16 3.90
N GLU A 62 4.22 -4.61 4.12
CA GLU A 62 5.33 -3.76 4.53
C GLU A 62 5.75 -2.81 3.41
N GLU A 63 5.93 -3.29 2.19
CA GLU A 63 6.22 -2.46 1.02
C GLU A 63 5.15 -1.39 0.82
N HIS A 64 3.88 -1.75 0.93
CA HIS A 64 2.76 -0.81 0.83
C HIS A 64 2.81 0.25 1.93
N ARG A 65 3.15 -0.12 3.18
CA ARG A 65 3.36 0.85 4.27
C ARG A 65 4.49 1.83 3.95
N GLN A 66 5.63 1.32 3.46
CA GLN A 66 6.78 2.16 3.10
C GLN A 66 6.43 3.11 1.95
N LEU A 67 5.72 2.62 0.93
CA LEU A 67 5.28 3.45 -0.19
C LEU A 67 4.29 4.55 0.23
N ILE A 68 3.39 4.29 1.18
CA ILE A 68 2.52 5.33 1.74
C ILE A 68 3.36 6.41 2.42
N LEU A 69 4.29 6.03 3.30
CA LEU A 69 5.13 6.99 4.02
C LEU A 69 5.97 7.85 3.08
N GLU A 70 6.57 7.25 2.04
CA GLU A 70 7.35 8.00 1.06
C GLU A 70 6.46 8.90 0.21
N ASN A 71 5.26 8.46 -0.18
CA ASN A 71 4.29 9.32 -0.86
C ASN A 71 3.89 10.52 -0.01
N GLU A 72 3.55 10.31 1.27
CA GLU A 72 3.23 11.40 2.19
C GLU A 72 4.38 12.40 2.31
N ARG A 73 5.62 11.90 2.41
CA ARG A 73 6.82 12.74 2.43
C ARG A 73 6.99 13.52 1.13
N LEU A 74 6.79 12.89 -0.03
CA LEU A 74 6.89 13.56 -1.33
C LEU A 74 5.82 14.63 -1.50
N GLU A 75 4.59 14.37 -1.03
CA GLU A 75 3.51 15.35 -1.03
C GLU A 75 3.84 16.55 -0.14
N GLN A 76 4.38 16.34 1.06
CA GLN A 76 4.85 17.42 1.93
C GLN A 76 5.93 18.26 1.25
N ARG A 77 6.90 17.63 0.57
CA ARG A 77 7.95 18.34 -0.18
C ARG A 77 7.38 19.13 -1.35
N SER A 78 6.44 18.55 -2.10
CA SER A 78 5.74 19.24 -3.20
C SER A 78 4.98 20.46 -2.69
N GLN A 79 4.28 20.32 -1.56
CA GLN A 79 3.53 21.42 -0.96
C GLN A 79 4.46 22.54 -0.47
N ALA A 80 5.56 22.20 0.20
CA ALA A 80 6.56 23.18 0.62
C ALA A 80 7.18 23.92 -0.58
N ALA A 81 7.45 23.23 -1.68
CA ALA A 81 7.95 23.84 -2.92
C ALA A 81 6.92 24.80 -3.53
N ILE A 82 5.63 24.43 -3.54
CA ILE A 82 4.53 25.30 -3.99
C ILE A 82 4.45 26.56 -3.12
N GLU A 83 4.54 26.43 -1.81
CA GLU A 83 4.49 27.56 -0.87
C GLU A 83 5.70 28.48 -1.03
N PHE A 84 6.91 27.92 -1.11
CA PHE A 84 8.11 28.67 -1.44
C PHE A 84 7.93 29.46 -2.73
N PHE A 85 7.44 28.81 -3.78
CA PHE A 85 7.21 29.44 -5.08
C PHE A 85 6.14 30.55 -5.03
N LYS A 86 5.10 30.37 -4.20
CA LYS A 86 4.08 31.40 -3.97
C LYS A 86 4.65 32.62 -3.25
N ASN A 87 5.56 32.41 -2.32
CA ASN A 87 6.18 33.48 -1.54
C ASN A 87 7.24 34.24 -2.36
N GLU A 88 8.08 33.53 -3.09
CA GLU A 88 9.16 34.12 -3.92
C GLU A 88 8.58 34.91 -5.11
N PHE A 89 7.49 34.41 -5.70
CA PHE A 89 6.81 35.05 -6.82
C PHE A 89 5.38 35.39 -6.42
N PRO A 90 5.12 36.54 -5.78
CA PRO A 90 3.78 36.91 -5.33
C PRO A 90 2.82 37.18 -6.51
N ASP A 91 3.33 37.71 -7.62
CA ASP A 91 2.54 37.96 -8.83
C ASP A 91 2.18 36.63 -9.55
N VAL A 92 0.88 36.40 -9.66
CA VAL A 92 0.30 35.24 -10.35
C VAL A 92 0.78 35.16 -11.81
N LYS A 93 0.91 36.27 -12.52
CA LYS A 93 1.34 36.27 -13.93
C LYS A 93 2.78 35.77 -14.08
N VAL A 94 3.67 36.19 -13.17
CA VAL A 94 5.07 35.75 -13.14
C VAL A 94 5.16 34.26 -12.81
N ARG A 95 4.40 33.79 -11.81
CA ARG A 95 4.29 32.36 -11.47
C ARG A 95 3.86 31.51 -12.65
N ARG A 96 2.84 31.97 -13.39
CA ARG A 96 2.32 31.28 -14.56
C ARG A 96 3.35 31.21 -15.70
N ALA A 97 4.02 32.32 -16.00
CA ALA A 97 5.04 32.35 -17.05
C ALA A 97 6.22 31.41 -16.72
N TYR A 98 6.68 31.41 -15.47
CA TYR A 98 7.78 30.57 -15.04
C TYR A 98 7.41 29.08 -14.97
N ALA A 99 6.23 28.73 -14.44
CA ALA A 99 5.76 27.36 -14.43
C ALA A 99 5.51 26.82 -15.85
N LYS A 100 5.05 27.65 -16.79
CA LYS A 100 4.97 27.28 -18.22
C LYS A 100 6.36 26.97 -18.79
N LYS A 101 7.36 27.80 -18.51
CA LYS A 101 8.75 27.57 -18.94
C LYS A 101 9.33 26.27 -18.37
N LEU A 102 9.10 25.99 -17.08
CA LEU A 102 9.56 24.74 -16.45
C LEU A 102 8.87 23.51 -17.07
N PHE A 103 7.58 23.62 -17.40
CA PHE A 103 6.83 22.55 -18.07
C PHE A 103 7.36 22.30 -19.49
N GLU A 104 7.61 23.36 -20.27
CA GLU A 104 8.19 23.27 -21.62
C GLU A 104 9.60 22.68 -21.61
N GLN A 105 10.34 22.87 -20.51
CA GLN A 105 11.66 22.26 -20.29
C GLN A 105 11.58 20.81 -19.77
N GLY A 106 10.37 20.27 -19.53
CA GLY A 106 10.17 18.92 -19.00
C GLY A 106 10.55 18.76 -17.53
N LEU A 107 10.75 19.86 -16.79
CA LEU A 107 11.20 19.85 -15.40
C LEU A 107 10.06 19.63 -14.40
N ILE A 108 8.83 19.94 -14.79
CA ILE A 108 7.63 19.72 -13.97
C ILE A 108 6.51 19.12 -14.84
N GLY A 109 5.64 18.32 -14.22
CA GLY A 109 4.50 17.70 -14.89
C GLY A 109 3.25 18.57 -14.92
N GLN A 110 2.23 18.10 -15.64
CA GLN A 110 0.95 18.81 -15.78
C GLN A 110 0.25 19.01 -14.43
N THR A 111 0.42 18.08 -13.48
CA THR A 111 -0.22 18.15 -12.16
C THR A 111 0.38 19.26 -11.30
N GLU A 112 1.71 19.38 -11.26
CA GLU A 112 2.41 20.45 -10.54
C GLU A 112 2.05 21.83 -11.11
N VAL A 113 2.01 21.92 -12.44
CA VAL A 113 1.54 23.12 -13.14
C VAL A 113 0.11 23.46 -12.73
N CYS A 114 -0.83 22.52 -12.78
CA CYS A 114 -2.21 22.79 -12.42
C CYS A 114 -2.36 23.29 -10.96
N LYS A 115 -1.58 22.72 -10.03
CA LYS A 115 -1.51 23.16 -8.63
C LYS A 115 -0.97 24.59 -8.50
N LEU A 116 0.08 24.94 -9.24
CA LEU A 116 0.69 26.28 -9.23
C LEU A 116 -0.21 27.36 -9.84
N PHE A 117 -1.01 26.99 -10.85
CA PHE A 117 -1.95 27.87 -11.52
C PHE A 117 -3.33 27.93 -10.81
N SER A 118 -3.56 27.09 -9.79
CA SER A 118 -4.86 26.85 -9.16
C SER A 118 -5.97 26.52 -10.16
N ILE A 119 -5.64 25.73 -11.19
CA ILE A 119 -6.57 25.32 -12.25
C ILE A 119 -6.86 23.82 -12.17
N LYS A 120 -8.02 23.40 -12.71
CA LYS A 120 -8.34 21.99 -12.85
C LYS A 120 -7.39 21.33 -13.86
N TRP A 121 -7.06 20.05 -13.62
CA TRP A 121 -6.11 19.27 -14.43
C TRP A 121 -6.41 19.30 -15.95
N ASN A 122 -7.69 19.24 -16.33
CA ASN A 122 -8.15 19.29 -17.72
C ASN A 122 -8.08 20.69 -18.37
N SER A 123 -7.91 21.75 -17.58
CA SER A 123 -7.97 23.13 -18.06
C SER A 123 -6.62 23.65 -18.56
N PHE A 124 -5.50 23.01 -18.18
CA PHE A 124 -4.17 23.50 -18.58
C PHE A 124 -3.92 23.34 -20.09
N VAL A 125 -4.32 22.22 -20.68
CA VAL A 125 -4.15 21.94 -22.13
C VAL A 125 -4.87 22.97 -23.00
N HIS A 126 -5.98 23.55 -22.52
CA HIS A 126 -6.78 24.52 -23.28
C HIS A 126 -6.18 25.94 -23.28
N ASN A 127 -5.44 26.32 -22.24
CA ASN A 127 -4.80 27.64 -22.14
C ASN A 127 -3.37 27.69 -22.71
N SER A 128 -2.87 26.56 -23.22
CA SER A 128 -1.49 26.41 -23.69
C SER A 128 -1.33 26.56 -25.21
N ARG A 129 -2.44 26.60 -25.96
CA ARG A 129 -2.51 26.88 -27.40
C ARG A 129 -2.64 28.37 -27.65
#